data_AF-A0A378G0S8-F1
#
_entry.id   AF-A0A378G0S8-F1
#
_cell.length_a   1.000
_cell.length_b   1.000
_cell.length_c   1.000
_cell.angle_alpha   90.00
_cell.angle_beta   90.00
_cell.angle_gamma   90.00
#
_symmetry.space_group_name_H-M   'P 1'
#
loop_
_entity.id
_entity.type
_entity.pdbx_description
1 polymer ?
#
loop_
_entity_poly.entity_id
_entity_poly.type
_entity_poly.pdbx_seq_one_letter_code
_entity_poly.pdbx_strand_id
1 'polypeptide(L)' 'MRQQGTTADMIHKIVPLIAYMSRFFTLKAGDVILTGTPEGVGPLHSGDELEVGFNGLALTTRVL' A
#
# COMPACT_ATOMS: atom_id res chain seq x y z
N MET A 1 6.27 -7.39 -13.97
CA MET A 1 5.34 -6.84 -12.95
C MET A 1 5.51 -7.66 -11.67
N ARG A 2 5.93 -7.05 -10.55
CA ARG A 2 6.23 -7.78 -9.30
C ARG A 2 5.03 -7.93 -8.37
N GLN A 3 4.28 -6.85 -8.18
CA GLN A 3 3.05 -6.84 -7.40
C GLN A 3 1.92 -6.27 -8.26
N GLN A 4 0.76 -6.91 -8.20
CA GLN A 4 -0.48 -6.44 -8.80
C GLN A 4 -1.64 -6.98 -7.98
N GLY A 5 -2.59 -6.13 -7.64
CA GLY A 5 -3.74 -6.55 -6.86
C GLY A 5 -4.83 -5.50 -6.84
N THR A 6 -5.94 -5.84 -6.20
CA THR A 6 -7.07 -4.95 -5.98
C THR A 6 -7.45 -4.93 -4.51
N THR A 7 -7.94 -3.79 -4.02
CA THR A 7 -8.45 -3.67 -2.64
C THR A 7 -9.67 -4.55 -2.39
N ALA A 8 -10.31 -5.08 -3.45
CA ALA A 8 -11.36 -6.07 -3.33
C ALA A 8 -10.88 -7.36 -2.63
N ASP A 9 -9.59 -7.69 -2.69
CA ASP A 9 -9.02 -8.91 -2.11
C ASP A 9 -8.54 -8.73 -0.66
N MET A 10 -8.66 -7.52 -0.08
CA MET A 10 -8.28 -7.27 1.31
C MET A 10 -9.07 -8.17 2.27
N ILE A 11 -8.36 -8.87 3.16
CA ILE A 11 -8.95 -9.70 4.23
C ILE A 11 -9.77 -8.84 5.20
N HIS A 12 -9.19 -7.72 5.64
CA HIS A 12 -9.87 -6.71 6.45
C HIS A 12 -10.18 -5.49 5.59
N LYS A 13 -11.46 -5.19 5.36
CA LYS A 13 -11.87 -4.04 4.54
C LYS A 13 -11.52 -2.71 5.23
N ILE A 14 -11.35 -1.66 4.42
CA ILE A 14 -10.85 -0.34 4.86
C ILE A 14 -11.64 0.23 6.05
N VAL A 15 -12.98 0.29 5.95
CA VAL A 15 -13.82 0.89 7.01
C VAL A 15 -13.72 0.11 8.34
N PRO A 16 -13.91 -1.24 8.36
CA PRO A 16 -13.66 -2.04 9.56
C PRO A 16 -12.24 -1.93 10.12
N LEU A 17 -11.22 -1.85 9.26
CA LEU A 17 -9.82 -1.70 9.67
C LEU A 17 -9.60 -0.37 10.42
N ILE A 18 -10.10 0.74 9.88
CA ILE A 18 -10.04 2.06 10.53
C ILE A 18 -10.71 2.03 11.89
N ALA A 19 -11.93 1.47 11.96
CA ALA A 19 -12.69 1.35 13.21
C ALA A 19 -11.99 0.47 14.26
N TYR A 20 -11.31 -0.60 13.82
CA TYR A 20 -10.50 -1.42 14.71
C TYR A 20 -9.30 -0.65 15.26
N MET A 21 -8.53 0.02 14.38
CA MET A 21 -7.36 0.80 14.78
C MET A 21 -7.71 1.93 15.75
N SER A 22 -8.86 2.60 15.55
CA SER A 22 -9.28 3.72 16.41
C SER A 22 -9.59 3.34 17.86
N ARG A 23 -9.69 2.04 18.17
CA ARG A 23 -9.84 1.54 19.55
C ARG A 23 -8.52 1.57 20.33
N PHE A 24 -7.39 1.62 19.63
CA PHE A 24 -6.04 1.57 20.22
C PHE A 24 -5.30 2.89 20.06
N PHE A 25 -5.53 3.59 18.94
CA PHE A 25 -4.89 4.86 18.61
C PHE A 25 -5.94 5.92 18.29
N THR A 26 -5.76 7.15 18.78
CA THR A 26 -6.55 8.28 18.28
C THR A 26 -6.04 8.64 16.89
N LEU A 27 -6.90 8.50 15.87
CA LEU A 27 -6.60 8.90 14.50
C LEU A 27 -6.85 10.40 14.33
N LYS A 28 -5.83 11.15 13.91
CA LYS A 28 -5.88 12.60 13.72
C LYS A 28 -6.02 12.95 12.24
N ALA A 29 -6.48 14.17 11.99
CA ALA A 29 -6.47 14.71 10.64
C ALA A 29 -5.03 14.77 10.10
N GLY A 30 -4.83 14.23 8.90
CA GLY A 30 -3.51 14.09 8.28
C GLY A 30 -2.82 12.75 8.50
N ASP A 31 -3.34 11.87 9.38
CA ASP A 31 -2.78 10.54 9.56
C ASP A 31 -3.00 9.66 8.31
N VAL A 32 -2.01 8.82 8.02
CA VAL A 32 -2.02 7.88 6.88
C VAL A 32 -2.05 6.45 7.40
N ILE A 33 -2.94 5.63 6.85
CA ILE A 33 -3.07 4.20 7.17
C ILE A 33 -2.63 3.38 5.97
N LEU A 34 -1.68 2.47 6.19
CA LEU A 34 -1.27 1.48 5.19
C LEU A 34 -2.13 0.23 5.35
N THR A 35 -2.81 -0.18 4.28
CA THR A 35 -3.88 -1.21 4.32
C THR A 35 -3.38 -2.64 4.05
N GLY A 36 -2.07 -2.83 3.99
CA GLY A 36 -1.43 -4.10 3.61
C GLY A 36 -0.87 -4.07 2.18
N THR A 37 -0.35 -5.21 1.76
CA THR A 37 0.27 -5.42 0.44
C THR A 37 -0.32 -6.67 -0.22
N PRO A 38 -0.55 -6.68 -1.55
CA PRO A 38 -0.82 -7.91 -2.27
C PRO A 38 0.43 -8.81 -2.30
N GLU A 39 0.28 -9.98 -2.89
CA GLU A 39 1.39 -10.90 -3.15
C GLU A 39 2.47 -10.30 -4.08
N GLY A 40 3.65 -10.93 -4.09
CA GLY A 40 4.77 -10.51 -4.93
C GLY A 40 5.81 -9.60 -4.25
N VAL A 41 5.80 -9.55 -2.92
CA VAL A 41 6.87 -8.92 -2.13
C VAL A 41 8.20 -9.62 -2.39
N GLY A 42 9.26 -8.83 -2.58
CA GLY A 42 10.62 -9.35 -2.70
C GLY A 42 11.67 -8.23 -2.68
N PRO A 43 12.97 -8.59 -2.73
CA PRO A 43 14.07 -7.65 -2.50
C PRO A 43 14.21 -6.66 -3.66
N LEU A 44 14.67 -5.44 -3.35
CA LEU A 44 15.10 -4.42 -4.29
C LEU A 44 16.59 -4.18 -4.13
N HIS A 45 17.26 -3.81 -5.22
CA HIS A 45 18.70 -3.53 -5.25
C HIS A 45 18.96 -2.11 -5.76
N SER A 46 20.09 -1.53 -5.37
CA SER A 46 20.55 -0.25 -5.91
C SER A 46 20.64 -0.32 -7.43
N GLY A 47 20.14 0.73 -8.09
CA GLY A 47 20.01 0.80 -9.54
C GLY A 47 18.67 0.31 -10.10
N ASP A 48 17.84 -0.40 -9.32
CA ASP A 48 16.54 -0.88 -9.78
C ASP A 48 15.61 0.30 -10.14
N GLU A 49 15.02 0.23 -11.34
CA GLU A 49 13.96 1.14 -11.76
C GLU A 49 12.59 0.60 -11.34
N LEU A 50 11.75 1.50 -10.83
CA LEU A 50 10.45 1.17 -10.29
C LEU A 50 9.38 1.97 -11.02
N GLU A 51 8.32 1.27 -11.41
CA GLU A 51 7.07 1.85 -11.87
C GLU A 51 5.95 1.46 -10.90
N VAL A 52 5.20 2.45 -10.44
CA VAL A 52 4.09 2.28 -9.51
C VAL A 52 2.83 2.84 -10.15
N GLY A 53 1.79 2.01 -10.24
CA GLY A 53 0.50 2.37 -10.81
C GLY A 53 -0.62 2.39 -9.77
N PHE A 54 -1.54 3.36 -9.87
CA PHE A 54 -2.77 3.41 -9.08
C PHE A 54 -3.92 4.02 -9.91
N ASN A 55 -4.93 3.22 -10.26
CA ASN A 55 -6.14 3.67 -10.96
C ASN A 55 -5.89 4.64 -12.15
N GLY A 56 -4.94 4.29 -13.02
CA GLY A 56 -4.59 5.09 -14.21
C GLY A 56 -3.55 6.19 -13.96
N LEU A 57 -3.13 6.40 -12.72
CA LEU A 57 -1.97 7.21 -12.37
C LEU A 57 -0.71 6.34 -12.36
N ALA A 58 0.41 6.91 -12.79
CA ALA A 58 1.71 6.23 -12.79
C ALA A 58 2.79 7.14 -12.23
N LEU A 59 3.76 6.54 -11.53
CA LEU A 59 4.97 7.17 -11.02
C LEU A 59 6.16 6.28 -11.38
N THR A 60 7.25 6.90 -11.82
CA THR A 60 8.54 6.21 -12.01
C THR A 60 9.59 6.76 -11.05
N THR A 61 10.45 5.88 -10.54
CA THR A 61 11.56 6.23 -9.66
C THR A 61 12.69 5.19 -9.76
N ARG A 62 13.80 5.41 -9.06
CA ARG A 62 14.94 4.50 -9.00
C ARG A 62 15.44 4.33 -7.57
N VAL A 63 15.87 3.12 -7.23
CA VAL A 63 16.56 2.81 -5.98
C VAL A 63 18.00 3.30 -6.07
N LEU A 64 18.41 4.19 -5.15
CA LEU A 64 19.77 4.70 -5.06
C LEU A 64 20.69 3.71 -4.34
#